data_AF-A0A535CZS7-F1
#
_entry.id   AF-A0A535CZS7-F1
#
_cell.length_a   1.000
_cell.length_b   1.000
_cell.length_c   1.000
_cell.angle_alpha   90.00
_cell.angle_beta   90.00
_cell.angle_gamma   90.00
#
_symmetry.space_group_name_H-M   'P 1'
#
loop_
_entity.id
_entity.type
_entity.pdbx_description
1 polymer ?
#
loop_
_entity_poly.entity_id
_entity_poly.type
_entity_poly.pdbx_seq_one_letter_code
_entity_poly.pdbx_strand_id
1 'polypeptide(L)'
;MATRWRSGRVFLAGDAAHRMTPVGGLGMNTGVQDAHNLTWKLAAVLQGWGDQDLLDTYEAERRPVARYNVERSVSLMSADGRSPAEVGQSDGHTNLSVDLGFGYQSGALVSEGADTAPAGAGDYIPAARPGSRVPHVWLSEGRRRLSTLDLMGPSFTLLLGERATAWQQAASDAAARANVPLRTRRLGMARHADWASVFGIGDTGAVLVRPDGHVAWRAPVAVRDATARFADVLDMVLGHAGSRRVDDYVPAATQSLAGAAA
;
A
#
# COMPACT_ATOMS: atom_id res chain seq x y z
N MET A 1 -13.97 -16.22 12.16
CA MET A 1 -12.91 -15.94 11.16
C MET A 1 -12.01 -17.16 11.06
N ALA A 2 -11.51 -17.49 9.87
CA ALA A 2 -10.52 -18.55 9.66
C ALA A 2 -9.20 -18.21 10.38
N THR A 3 -8.52 -19.23 10.91
CA THR A 3 -7.25 -19.05 11.64
C THR A 3 -6.05 -18.91 10.72
N ARG A 4 -6.14 -19.38 9.47
CA ARG A 4 -5.18 -19.17 8.37
C ARG A 4 -5.94 -18.91 7.08
N TRP A 5 -5.41 -18.04 6.25
CA TRP A 5 -5.96 -17.60 4.98
C TRP A 5 -5.18 -18.16 3.79
N ARG A 6 -3.97 -18.69 4.03
CA ARG A 6 -3.18 -19.46 3.05
C ARG A 6 -2.80 -20.83 3.60
N SER A 7 -2.91 -21.85 2.75
CA SER A 7 -2.32 -23.17 2.97
C SER A 7 -1.69 -23.67 1.67
N GLY A 8 -0.37 -23.52 1.55
CA GLY A 8 0.35 -23.81 0.31
C GLY A 8 -0.15 -22.95 -0.84
N ARG A 9 -0.83 -23.59 -1.80
CA ARG A 9 -1.42 -22.94 -3.00
C ARG A 9 -2.92 -22.64 -2.88
N VAL A 10 -3.52 -22.87 -1.71
CA VAL A 10 -4.93 -22.61 -1.43
C VAL A 10 -5.07 -21.33 -0.63
N PHE A 11 -5.98 -20.45 -1.06
CA PHE A 11 -6.26 -19.16 -0.43
C PHE A 11 -7.76 -19.03 -0.10
N LEU A 12 -8.08 -18.47 1.06
CA LEU A 12 -9.46 -18.16 1.47
C LEU A 12 -9.70 -16.65 1.34
N ALA A 13 -10.83 -16.26 0.74
CA ALA A 13 -11.27 -14.87 0.60
C ALA A 13 -12.78 -14.73 0.88
N GLY A 14 -13.22 -13.54 1.30
CA GLY A 14 -14.65 -13.27 1.58
C GLY A 14 -15.21 -14.18 2.67
N ASP A 15 -16.44 -14.66 2.49
CA ASP A 15 -17.17 -15.46 3.49
C ASP A 15 -16.46 -16.76 3.92
N ALA A 16 -15.58 -17.30 3.06
CA ALA A 16 -14.74 -18.44 3.40
C ALA A 16 -13.66 -18.10 4.45
N ALA A 17 -13.20 -16.84 4.48
CA ALA A 17 -12.17 -16.36 5.39
C ALA A 17 -12.76 -15.68 6.63
N HIS A 18 -13.87 -14.95 6.50
CA HIS A 18 -14.49 -14.20 7.59
C HIS A 18 -16.01 -14.16 7.42
N ARG A 19 -16.74 -14.24 8.54
CA ARG A 19 -18.21 -14.10 8.54
C ARG A 19 -18.54 -12.90 9.39
N MET A 20 -19.36 -12.00 8.86
CA MET A 20 -19.79 -10.77 9.50
C MET A 20 -21.30 -10.76 9.65
N THR A 21 -21.81 -9.93 10.55
CA THR A 21 -23.24 -9.62 10.54
C THR A 21 -23.55 -8.76 9.29
N PRO A 22 -24.80 -8.71 8.81
CA PRO A 22 -25.15 -7.85 7.67
C PRO A 22 -25.11 -6.35 8.02
N VAL A 23 -24.97 -6.02 9.31
CA VAL A 23 -25.02 -4.63 9.80
C VAL A 23 -23.80 -3.85 9.32
N GLY A 24 -24.05 -2.67 8.75
CA GLY A 24 -22.99 -1.77 8.24
C GLY A 24 -22.44 -2.13 6.86
N GLY A 25 -22.96 -3.16 6.19
CA GLY A 25 -22.62 -3.45 4.78
C GLY A 25 -21.14 -3.82 4.54
N LEU A 26 -20.43 -4.28 5.57
CA LEU A 26 -18.97 -4.47 5.52
C LEU A 26 -18.54 -5.77 4.81
N GLY A 27 -19.38 -6.81 4.82
CA GLY A 27 -19.02 -8.15 4.35
C GLY A 27 -18.61 -8.20 2.88
N MET A 28 -19.51 -7.78 1.98
CA MET A 28 -19.26 -7.78 0.53
C MET A 28 -18.05 -6.91 0.15
N ASN A 29 -17.98 -5.69 0.71
CA ASN A 29 -16.87 -4.77 0.45
C ASN A 29 -15.52 -5.37 0.88
N THR A 30 -15.47 -5.99 2.06
CA THR A 30 -14.26 -6.67 2.56
C THR A 30 -13.87 -7.82 1.63
N GLY A 31 -14.81 -8.65 1.21
CA GLY A 31 -14.54 -9.78 0.31
C GLY A 31 -14.03 -9.35 -1.07
N VAL A 32 -14.58 -8.29 -1.66
CA VAL A 32 -14.07 -7.72 -2.92
C VAL A 32 -12.64 -7.20 -2.75
N GLN A 33 -12.35 -6.51 -1.64
CA GLN A 33 -11.01 -6.02 -1.35
C GLN A 33 -10.00 -7.17 -1.12
N ASP A 34 -10.43 -8.30 -0.54
CA ASP A 34 -9.58 -9.47 -0.39
C ASP A 34 -9.14 -10.02 -1.76
N ALA A 35 -10.09 -10.17 -2.69
CA ALA A 35 -9.80 -10.63 -4.05
C ALA A 35 -8.90 -9.64 -4.80
N HIS A 36 -9.17 -8.33 -4.68
CA HIS A 36 -8.36 -7.29 -5.32
C HIS A 36 -6.91 -7.28 -4.79
N ASN A 37 -6.72 -7.50 -3.49
CA ASN A 37 -5.38 -7.62 -2.89
C ASN A 37 -4.64 -8.88 -3.34
N LEU A 38 -5.32 -10.02 -3.46
CA LEU A 38 -4.70 -11.30 -3.79
C LEU A 38 -4.34 -11.44 -5.28
N THR A 39 -5.21 -10.96 -6.17
CA THR A 39 -5.12 -11.22 -7.61
C THR A 39 -3.83 -10.70 -8.25
N TRP A 40 -3.38 -9.49 -7.91
CA TRP A 40 -2.13 -8.95 -8.46
C TRP A 40 -0.89 -9.71 -7.96
N LYS A 41 -0.92 -10.21 -6.73
CA LYS A 41 0.16 -11.01 -6.13
C LYS A 41 0.25 -12.38 -6.80
N LEU A 42 -0.89 -13.01 -7.08
CA LEU A 42 -0.93 -14.23 -7.89
C LEU A 42 -0.40 -13.98 -9.30
N ALA A 43 -0.80 -12.88 -9.93
CA ALA A 43 -0.27 -12.50 -11.24
C ALA A 43 1.25 -12.30 -11.20
N ALA A 44 1.77 -11.67 -10.16
CA ALA A 44 3.21 -11.48 -9.93
C ALA A 44 3.99 -12.78 -9.98
N VAL A 45 3.56 -13.73 -9.15
CA VAL A 45 4.20 -15.03 -9.02
C VAL A 45 4.05 -15.88 -10.27
N LEU A 46 2.86 -15.89 -10.88
CA LEU A 46 2.60 -16.68 -12.09
C LEU A 46 3.35 -16.16 -13.31
N GLN A 47 3.60 -14.85 -13.38
CA GLN A 47 4.34 -14.20 -14.46
C GLN A 47 5.84 -14.06 -14.18
N GLY A 48 6.30 -14.51 -13.00
CA GLY A 48 7.73 -14.61 -12.67
C GLY A 48 8.41 -13.30 -12.25
N TRP A 49 7.65 -12.26 -11.90
CA TRP A 49 8.20 -10.98 -11.43
C TRP A 49 7.97 -10.74 -9.93
N GLY A 50 7.44 -11.72 -9.20
CA GLY A 50 7.37 -11.70 -7.73
C GLY A 50 7.58 -13.10 -7.13
N ASP A 51 8.08 -13.16 -5.90
CA ASP A 51 8.42 -14.41 -5.22
C ASP A 51 7.25 -15.02 -4.44
N GLN A 52 7.38 -16.29 -4.04
CA GLN A 52 6.35 -16.99 -3.25
C GLN A 52 6.04 -16.29 -1.92
N ASP A 53 7.02 -15.60 -1.34
CA ASP A 53 6.90 -14.85 -0.09
C ASP A 53 5.96 -13.64 -0.25
N LEU A 54 5.81 -13.10 -1.46
CA LEU A 54 4.82 -12.06 -1.76
C LEU A 54 3.39 -12.54 -1.43
N LEU A 55 3.09 -13.83 -1.62
CA LEU A 55 1.77 -14.37 -1.35
C LEU A 55 1.46 -14.46 0.15
N ASP A 56 2.47 -14.49 1.04
CA ASP A 56 2.26 -14.46 2.49
C ASP A 56 1.78 -13.10 2.98
N THR A 57 2.11 -12.03 2.23
CA THR A 57 1.63 -10.68 2.52
C THR A 57 0.10 -10.57 2.41
N TYR A 58 -0.58 -11.49 1.70
CA TYR A 58 -2.04 -11.50 1.61
C TYR A 58 -2.69 -11.63 3.00
N GLU A 59 -2.28 -12.64 3.78
CA GLU A 59 -2.84 -12.86 5.11
C GLU A 59 -2.42 -11.73 6.06
N ALA A 60 -1.15 -11.31 6.01
CA ALA A 60 -0.60 -10.27 6.85
C ALA A 60 -1.35 -8.93 6.67
N GLU A 61 -1.76 -8.61 5.45
CA GLU A 61 -2.47 -7.37 5.11
C GLU A 61 -3.98 -7.47 5.36
N ARG A 62 -4.64 -8.55 4.93
CA ARG A 62 -6.11 -8.62 4.89
C ARG A 62 -6.75 -9.15 6.17
N ARG A 63 -6.09 -10.06 6.89
CA ARG A 63 -6.66 -10.64 8.12
C ARG A 63 -6.92 -9.59 9.21
N PRO A 64 -6.02 -8.61 9.47
CA PRO A 64 -6.30 -7.54 10.44
C PRO A 64 -7.51 -6.67 10.06
N VAL A 65 -7.67 -6.35 8.76
CA VAL A 65 -8.80 -5.55 8.26
C VAL A 65 -10.12 -6.30 8.44
N ALA A 66 -10.16 -7.58 8.06
CA ALA A 66 -11.34 -8.40 8.25
C ALA A 66 -11.70 -8.61 9.73
N ARG A 67 -10.70 -8.79 10.61
CA ARG A 67 -10.94 -8.87 12.05
C ARG A 67 -11.63 -7.60 12.56
N TYR A 68 -11.09 -6.44 12.22
CA TYR A 68 -11.67 -5.16 12.61
C TYR A 68 -13.12 -5.02 12.14
N ASN A 69 -13.40 -5.35 10.88
CA ASN A 69 -14.76 -5.28 10.33
C ASN A 69 -15.72 -6.30 10.95
N VAL A 70 -15.25 -7.51 11.31
CA VAL A 70 -16.06 -8.49 12.07
C VAL A 70 -16.44 -7.93 13.43
N GLU A 71 -15.46 -7.45 14.21
CA GLU A 71 -15.67 -6.89 15.54
C GLU A 71 -16.62 -5.68 15.50
N ARG A 72 -16.44 -4.80 14.50
CA ARG A 72 -17.33 -3.65 14.26
C ARG A 72 -18.75 -4.10 13.94
N SER A 73 -18.93 -5.08 13.04
CA SER A 73 -20.27 -5.57 12.66
C SER A 73 -21.04 -6.15 13.85
N VAL A 74 -20.34 -6.80 14.79
CA VAL A 74 -20.93 -7.31 16.03
C VAL A 74 -21.27 -6.18 17.00
N SER A 75 -20.37 -5.19 17.12
CA SER A 75 -20.60 -4.02 17.98
C SER A 75 -21.82 -3.23 17.53
N LEU A 76 -21.96 -2.97 16.23
CA LEU A 76 -23.11 -2.26 15.66
C LEU A 76 -24.42 -3.02 15.87
N MET A 77 -24.41 -4.36 15.73
CA MET A 77 -25.58 -5.19 15.99
C MET A 77 -26.01 -5.18 17.46
N SER A 78 -25.04 -5.10 18.38
CA SER A 78 -25.28 -5.19 19.83
C SER A 78 -25.65 -3.84 20.45
N ALA A 79 -25.18 -2.73 19.87
CA ALA A 79 -25.35 -1.40 20.45
C ALA A 79 -26.75 -0.79 20.22
N ASP A 80 -27.48 -1.25 19.20
CA ASP A 80 -28.48 -0.37 18.60
C ASP A 80 -29.94 -0.78 18.77
N GLY A 81 -30.28 -2.04 19.07
CA GLY A 81 -31.67 -2.52 19.20
C GLY A 81 -32.56 -2.34 17.95
N ARG A 82 -32.09 -1.56 16.96
CA ARG A 82 -32.64 -1.26 15.65
C ARG A 82 -32.34 -2.38 14.68
N SER A 83 -33.19 -2.55 13.67
CA SER A 83 -33.01 -3.55 12.63
C SER A 83 -31.77 -3.23 11.78
N PRO A 84 -31.11 -4.23 11.15
CA PRO A 84 -29.94 -4.01 10.30
C PRO A 84 -30.13 -2.96 9.19
N ALA A 85 -31.36 -2.78 8.71
CA ALA A 85 -31.71 -1.79 7.69
C ALA A 85 -31.71 -0.35 8.22
N GLU A 86 -32.01 -0.14 9.51
CA GLU A 86 -32.08 1.17 10.15
C GLU A 86 -30.70 1.68 10.56
N VAL A 87 -29.80 0.80 11.00
CA VAL A 87 -28.40 1.12 11.34
C VAL A 87 -27.65 1.63 10.10
N GLY A 88 -27.87 0.98 8.95
CA GLY A 88 -27.23 1.37 7.68
C GLY A 88 -27.70 2.71 7.11
N GLN A 89 -28.80 3.28 7.61
CA GLN A 89 -29.40 4.52 7.14
C GLN A 89 -29.22 5.71 8.11
N SER A 90 -28.94 5.46 9.40
CA SER A 90 -28.92 6.50 10.42
C SER A 90 -27.59 7.25 10.57
N ASP A 91 -26.50 6.67 10.12
CA ASP A 91 -25.18 7.27 10.30
C ASP A 91 -24.89 8.23 9.15
N GLY A 92 -25.46 9.43 9.22
CA GLY A 92 -25.10 10.58 8.38
C GLY A 92 -23.61 10.99 8.48
N HIS A 93 -22.83 10.27 9.29
CA HIS A 93 -21.37 10.29 9.27
C HIS A 93 -20.85 9.24 8.29
N THR A 94 -20.20 9.72 7.24
CA THR A 94 -19.57 8.88 6.23
C THR A 94 -18.58 7.93 6.92
N ASN A 95 -18.78 6.61 6.86
CA ASN A 95 -17.88 5.60 7.46
C ASN A 95 -16.55 5.44 6.68
N LEU A 96 -16.10 6.52 6.02
CA LEU A 96 -14.95 6.56 5.12
C LEU A 96 -13.65 6.22 5.83
N SER A 97 -13.52 6.49 7.14
CA SER A 97 -12.33 6.11 7.88
C SER A 97 -12.19 4.59 8.00
N VAL A 98 -13.31 3.86 8.03
CA VAL A 98 -13.33 2.40 8.00
C VAL A 98 -13.19 1.89 6.57
N ASP A 99 -13.97 2.44 5.64
CA ASP A 99 -14.03 1.91 4.27
C ASP A 99 -12.79 2.25 3.43
N LEU A 100 -12.23 3.45 3.62
CA LEU A 100 -11.14 4.01 2.81
C LEU A 100 -9.88 4.34 3.62
N GLY A 101 -10.01 4.53 4.93
CA GLY A 101 -8.96 4.99 5.82
C GLY A 101 -8.09 3.91 6.45
N PHE A 102 -8.42 2.63 6.26
CA PHE A 102 -7.55 1.54 6.72
C PHE A 102 -6.20 1.57 5.99
N GLY A 103 -5.16 1.15 6.70
CA GLY A 103 -3.81 1.02 6.16
C GLY A 103 -3.15 -0.28 6.59
N TYR A 104 -2.41 -0.89 5.67
CA TYR A 104 -1.60 -2.07 5.97
C TYR A 104 -0.40 -1.69 6.84
N GLN A 105 -0.24 -2.40 7.95
CA GLN A 105 0.86 -2.17 8.90
C GLN A 105 2.13 -2.94 8.51
N SER A 106 1.97 -3.99 7.71
CA SER A 106 3.03 -4.89 7.24
C SER A 106 2.58 -5.55 5.93
N GLY A 107 3.51 -6.15 5.20
CA GLY A 107 3.23 -6.85 3.94
C GLY A 107 4.12 -6.33 2.81
N ALA A 108 3.55 -6.21 1.61
CA ALA A 108 4.23 -5.74 0.41
C ALA A 108 4.32 -4.20 0.40
N LEU A 109 5.07 -3.66 1.37
CA LEU A 109 5.32 -2.23 1.56
C LEU A 109 6.65 -2.02 2.30
N VAL A 110 7.20 -0.82 2.16
CA VAL A 110 8.36 -0.35 2.94
C VAL A 110 7.85 0.55 4.05
N SER A 111 7.96 0.09 5.30
CA SER A 111 7.44 0.83 6.46
C SER A 111 8.25 2.10 6.76
N GLU A 112 7.55 3.17 7.14
CA GLU A 112 8.13 4.42 7.65
C GLU A 112 8.22 4.44 9.19
N GLY A 113 7.87 3.35 9.88
CA GLY A 113 7.78 3.27 11.34
C GLY A 113 6.34 3.12 11.86
N ALA A 114 6.20 2.92 13.17
CA ALA A 114 4.95 2.59 13.83
C ALA A 114 4.07 3.84 14.07
N ASP A 115 3.37 4.31 13.03
CA ASP A 115 2.41 5.41 13.18
C ASP A 115 1.28 5.41 12.14
N THR A 116 0.86 4.23 11.71
CA THR A 116 -0.36 4.05 10.93
C THR A 116 -1.52 3.79 11.87
N ALA A 117 -2.33 4.82 12.14
CA ALA A 117 -3.52 4.69 12.97
C ALA A 117 -4.40 3.52 12.48
N PRO A 118 -4.92 2.67 13.39
CA PRO A 118 -5.88 1.65 13.02
C PRO A 118 -7.12 2.32 12.40
N ALA A 119 -7.76 1.62 11.46
CA ALA A 119 -8.99 2.08 10.82
C ALA A 119 -10.05 2.44 11.87
N GLY A 120 -10.80 3.53 11.62
CA GLY A 120 -12.07 3.79 12.28
C GLY A 120 -12.06 4.49 13.64
N ALA A 121 -11.07 5.35 13.92
CA ALA A 121 -11.22 6.44 14.88
C ALA A 121 -11.28 7.79 14.14
N GLY A 122 -12.43 8.46 14.19
CA GLY A 122 -12.62 9.81 13.62
C GLY A 122 -12.81 9.85 12.10
N ASP A 123 -12.53 11.04 11.54
CA ASP A 123 -12.71 11.34 10.12
C ASP A 123 -11.61 10.70 9.25
N TYR A 124 -11.96 10.42 7.99
CA TYR A 124 -10.97 10.00 7.00
C TYR A 124 -10.02 11.14 6.68
N ILE A 125 -8.72 10.93 6.93
CA ILE A 125 -7.64 11.86 6.57
C ILE A 125 -6.84 11.24 5.41
N PRO A 126 -6.94 11.79 4.18
CA PRO A 126 -6.20 11.26 3.04
C PRO A 126 -4.70 11.54 3.21
N ALA A 127 -3.89 10.48 3.19
CA ALA A 127 -2.43 10.59 3.19
C ALA A 127 -1.80 9.42 2.42
N ALA A 128 -0.80 9.71 1.58
CA ALA A 128 -0.07 8.66 0.84
C ALA A 128 1.00 7.99 1.71
N ARG A 129 0.66 7.59 2.93
CA ARG A 129 1.56 6.82 3.79
C ARG A 129 1.68 5.40 3.26
N PRO A 130 2.85 4.74 3.34
CA PRO A 130 2.95 3.32 3.03
C PRO A 130 1.90 2.51 3.79
N GLY A 131 1.21 1.63 3.08
CA GLY A 131 0.09 0.84 3.57
C GLY A 131 -1.28 1.48 3.39
N SER A 132 -1.39 2.81 3.27
CA SER A 132 -2.67 3.48 3.02
C SER A 132 -3.10 3.36 1.55
N ARG A 133 -4.39 3.55 1.27
CA ARG A 133 -4.85 3.75 -0.11
C ARG A 133 -4.28 5.04 -0.68
N VAL A 134 -3.98 5.04 -1.98
CA VAL A 134 -3.56 6.26 -2.67
C VAL A 134 -4.66 7.33 -2.55
N PRO A 135 -4.33 8.55 -2.11
CA PRO A 135 -5.32 9.61 -1.96
C PRO A 135 -5.91 10.04 -3.30
N HIS A 136 -7.20 10.40 -3.28
CA HIS A 136 -7.84 11.11 -4.38
C HIS A 136 -7.40 12.58 -4.38
N VAL A 137 -6.85 13.05 -5.50
CA VAL A 137 -6.65 14.47 -5.81
C VAL A 137 -7.10 14.69 -7.24
N TRP A 138 -7.73 15.84 -7.50
CA TRP A 138 -8.09 16.24 -8.85
C TRP A 138 -6.88 16.79 -9.60
N LEU A 139 -6.62 16.19 -10.76
CA LEU A 139 -5.58 16.56 -11.71
C LEU A 139 -6.22 17.21 -12.95
N SER A 140 -5.48 18.08 -13.63
CA SER A 140 -5.89 18.72 -14.87
C SER A 140 -4.95 18.32 -16.01
N GLU A 141 -5.46 17.56 -16.97
CA GLU A 141 -4.76 17.20 -18.20
C GLU A 141 -5.39 17.99 -19.37
N GLY A 142 -4.83 19.17 -19.64
CA GLY A 142 -5.41 20.11 -20.59
C GLY A 142 -6.81 20.56 -20.16
N ARG A 143 -7.85 20.16 -20.89
CA ARG A 143 -9.27 20.43 -20.54
C ARG A 143 -9.93 19.31 -19.73
N ARG A 144 -9.26 18.18 -19.53
CA ARG A 144 -9.82 17.01 -18.82
C ARG A 144 -9.48 17.10 -17.34
N ARG A 145 -10.46 16.79 -16.51
CA ARG A 145 -10.29 16.62 -15.07
C ARG A 145 -10.20 15.13 -14.76
N LEU A 146 -9.14 14.71 -14.08
CA LEU A 146 -8.88 13.31 -13.74
C LEU A 146 -8.67 13.15 -12.25
N SER A 147 -9.08 12.03 -11.69
CA SER A 147 -8.68 11.61 -10.36
C SER A 147 -7.28 10.98 -10.41
N THR A 148 -6.48 11.15 -9.37
CA THR A 148 -5.28 10.32 -9.16
C THR A 148 -5.59 8.82 -9.20
N LEU A 149 -6.81 8.41 -8.82
CA LEU A 149 -7.25 7.01 -8.90
C LEU A 149 -7.38 6.52 -10.35
N ASP A 150 -7.67 7.40 -11.30
CA ASP A 150 -7.81 7.04 -12.73
C ASP A 150 -6.44 6.75 -13.37
N LEU A 151 -5.36 7.13 -12.70
CA LEU A 151 -3.99 6.81 -13.11
C LEU A 151 -3.59 5.37 -12.74
N MET A 152 -4.37 4.73 -11.87
CA MET A 152 -4.11 3.37 -11.42
C MET A 152 -4.57 2.37 -12.48
N GLY A 153 -4.03 1.15 -12.41
CA GLY A 153 -4.35 0.09 -13.35
C GLY A 153 -3.75 -1.22 -12.88
N PRO A 154 -3.60 -2.22 -13.77
CA PRO A 154 -3.13 -3.55 -13.40
C PRO A 154 -1.63 -3.63 -13.08
N SER A 155 -0.93 -2.50 -13.10
CA SER A 155 0.52 -2.38 -12.99
C SER A 155 0.87 -1.50 -11.79
N PHE A 156 2.11 -1.56 -11.33
CA PHE A 156 2.62 -0.55 -10.42
C PHE A 156 2.59 0.83 -11.08
N THR A 157 2.31 1.85 -10.29
CA THR A 157 2.37 3.25 -10.73
C THR A 157 3.29 4.03 -9.79
N LEU A 158 4.37 4.59 -10.34
CA LEU A 158 5.21 5.55 -9.64
C LEU A 158 4.71 6.96 -9.95
N LEU A 159 4.11 7.60 -8.94
CA LEU A 159 3.75 9.01 -8.97
C LEU A 159 5.00 9.84 -8.65
N LEU A 160 5.25 10.87 -9.46
CA LEU A 160 6.47 11.66 -9.44
C LEU A 160 6.14 13.14 -9.24
N GLY A 161 6.95 13.82 -8.44
CA GLY A 161 7.03 15.27 -8.47
C GLY A 161 7.55 15.77 -9.83
N GLU A 162 7.35 17.05 -10.13
CA GLU A 162 7.61 17.60 -11.47
C GLU A 162 9.07 17.49 -11.93
N ARG A 163 10.01 17.48 -10.99
CA ARG A 163 11.47 17.44 -11.22
C ARG A 163 12.10 16.12 -10.76
N ALA A 164 11.31 15.07 -10.52
CA ALA A 164 11.78 13.79 -10.01
C ALA A 164 12.43 12.88 -11.08
N THR A 165 13.36 13.44 -11.87
CA THR A 165 14.03 12.72 -12.97
C THR A 165 14.87 11.54 -12.48
N ALA A 166 15.54 11.68 -11.33
CA ALA A 166 16.32 10.60 -10.72
C ALA A 166 15.46 9.37 -10.39
N TRP A 167 14.27 9.57 -9.81
CA TRP A 167 13.34 8.49 -9.53
C TRP A 167 12.73 7.89 -10.79
N GLN A 168 12.42 8.73 -11.80
CA GLN A 168 11.93 8.25 -13.08
C GLN A 168 12.93 7.28 -13.75
N GLN A 169 14.21 7.64 -13.78
CA GLN A 169 15.26 6.81 -14.35
C GLN A 169 15.46 5.53 -13.54
N ALA A 170 15.60 5.66 -12.21
CA ALA A 170 15.76 4.52 -11.30
C ALA A 170 14.64 3.49 -11.45
N ALA A 171 13.40 3.95 -11.59
CA ALA A 171 12.24 3.08 -11.77
C ALA A 171 12.21 2.39 -13.13
N SER A 172 12.58 3.10 -14.19
CA SER A 172 12.71 2.51 -15.52
C SER A 172 13.76 1.39 -15.53
N ASP A 173 14.93 1.65 -14.95
CA ASP A 173 16.03 0.68 -14.92
C ASP A 173 15.68 -0.55 -14.08
N ALA A 174 15.11 -0.35 -12.90
CA ALA A 174 14.76 -1.45 -12.00
C ALA A 174 13.59 -2.29 -12.56
N ALA A 175 12.56 -1.65 -13.13
CA ALA A 175 11.44 -2.34 -13.75
C ALA A 175 11.88 -3.18 -14.97
N ALA A 176 12.79 -2.65 -15.80
CA ALA A 176 13.33 -3.39 -16.93
C ALA A 176 14.15 -4.62 -16.49
N ARG A 177 14.98 -4.46 -15.46
CA ARG A 177 15.81 -5.56 -14.90
C ARG A 177 14.97 -6.67 -14.28
N ALA A 178 13.93 -6.30 -13.52
CA ALA A 178 13.07 -7.25 -12.83
C ALA A 178 11.87 -7.75 -13.68
N ASN A 179 11.73 -7.25 -14.93
CA ASN A 179 10.58 -7.48 -15.79
C ASN A 179 9.23 -7.18 -15.09
N VAL A 180 9.20 -6.12 -14.29
CA VAL A 180 8.03 -5.72 -13.49
C VAL A 180 7.19 -4.72 -14.28
N PRO A 181 5.86 -4.93 -14.40
CA PRO A 181 4.99 -3.95 -15.02
C PRO A 181 4.88 -2.70 -14.13
N LEU A 182 5.59 -1.63 -14.52
CA LEU A 182 5.63 -0.36 -13.81
C LEU A 182 5.44 0.81 -14.78
N ARG A 183 4.59 1.76 -14.40
CA ARG A 183 4.34 3.00 -15.14
C ARG A 183 4.71 4.21 -14.29
N THR A 184 5.23 5.26 -14.92
CA THR A 184 5.53 6.53 -14.25
C THR A 184 4.52 7.61 -14.62
N ARG A 185 4.04 8.40 -13.66
CA ARG A 185 3.11 9.52 -13.88
C ARG A 185 3.54 10.74 -13.06
N ARG A 186 3.50 11.94 -13.67
CA ARG A 186 3.80 13.19 -12.96
C ARG A 186 2.55 13.77 -12.32
N LEU A 187 2.70 14.32 -11.12
CA LEU A 187 1.64 15.03 -10.40
C LEU A 187 1.49 16.50 -10.83
N GLY A 188 2.44 17.08 -11.59
CA GLY A 188 2.39 18.49 -12.02
C GLY A 188 1.26 18.86 -12.99
N MET A 189 0.35 17.93 -13.28
CA MET A 189 -0.98 18.22 -13.84
C MET A 189 -1.93 18.88 -12.83
N ALA A 190 -1.59 18.91 -11.54
CA ALA A 190 -2.31 19.64 -10.49
C ALA A 190 -1.42 20.76 -9.91
N ARG A 191 -2.06 21.75 -9.24
CA ARG A 191 -1.29 22.77 -8.49
C ARG A 191 -0.50 22.06 -7.40
N HIS A 192 0.78 22.40 -7.25
CA HIS A 192 1.69 21.75 -6.28
C HIS A 192 1.10 21.71 -4.85
N ALA A 193 0.40 22.76 -4.41
CA ALA A 193 -0.23 22.82 -3.10
C ALA A 193 -1.33 21.75 -2.88
N ASP A 194 -1.99 21.28 -3.94
CA ASP A 194 -3.13 20.36 -3.85
C ASP A 194 -2.70 18.92 -3.58
N TRP A 195 -1.45 18.55 -3.93
CA TRP A 195 -0.94 17.18 -3.76
C TRP A 195 0.27 17.08 -2.84
N ALA A 196 1.11 18.10 -2.69
CA ALA A 196 2.36 17.97 -1.94
C ALA A 196 2.14 17.55 -0.47
N SER A 197 1.15 18.15 0.21
CA SER A 197 0.83 17.81 1.61
C SER A 197 0.19 16.43 1.74
N VAL A 198 -0.75 16.10 0.85
CA VAL A 198 -1.52 14.84 0.85
C VAL A 198 -0.61 13.65 0.53
N PHE A 199 0.30 13.80 -0.43
CA PHE A 199 1.25 12.75 -0.81
C PHE A 199 2.51 12.75 0.08
N GLY A 200 2.82 13.87 0.74
CA GLY A 200 4.02 14.03 1.56
C GLY A 200 5.30 14.01 0.74
N ILE A 201 5.27 14.54 -0.49
CA ILE A 201 6.41 14.63 -1.40
C ILE A 201 6.51 16.03 -2.01
N GLY A 202 7.74 16.47 -2.32
CA GLY A 202 7.98 17.68 -3.11
C GLY A 202 8.22 17.38 -4.59
N ASP A 203 8.62 18.41 -5.35
CA ASP A 203 8.93 18.30 -6.79
C ASP A 203 9.91 17.19 -7.17
N THR A 204 10.81 16.81 -6.27
CA THR A 204 11.84 15.79 -6.55
C THR A 204 11.52 14.45 -5.91
N GLY A 205 10.38 14.32 -5.22
CA GLY A 205 9.95 13.10 -4.54
C GLY A 205 9.16 12.15 -5.43
N ALA A 206 8.81 11.00 -4.86
CA ALA A 206 8.09 9.93 -5.55
C ALA A 206 7.20 9.10 -4.61
N VAL A 207 6.13 8.50 -5.12
CA VAL A 207 5.23 7.58 -4.41
C VAL A 207 4.97 6.35 -5.28
N LEU A 208 5.35 5.17 -4.79
CA LEU A 208 5.09 3.90 -5.45
C LEU A 208 3.72 3.36 -5.01
N VAL A 209 2.82 3.19 -5.97
CA VAL A 209 1.48 2.65 -5.75
C VAL A 209 1.37 1.26 -6.40
N ARG A 210 0.81 0.32 -5.65
CA ARG A 210 0.56 -1.06 -6.07
C ARG A 210 -0.62 -1.16 -7.04
N PRO A 211 -0.74 -2.29 -7.77
CA PRO A 211 -1.91 -2.56 -8.62
C PRO A 211 -3.25 -2.51 -7.87
N ASP A 212 -3.27 -2.80 -6.57
CA ASP A 212 -4.48 -2.72 -5.72
C ASP A 212 -4.74 -1.32 -5.14
N GLY A 213 -4.02 -0.29 -5.61
CA GLY A 213 -4.21 1.10 -5.23
C GLY A 213 -3.66 1.48 -3.85
N HIS A 214 -2.88 0.60 -3.21
CA HIS A 214 -2.23 0.92 -1.93
C HIS A 214 -0.81 1.45 -2.15
N VAL A 215 -0.39 2.39 -1.33
CA VAL A 215 0.97 2.93 -1.37
C VAL A 215 1.92 1.89 -0.80
N ALA A 216 2.90 1.46 -1.59
CA ALA A 216 3.96 0.57 -1.12
C ALA A 216 5.11 1.34 -0.48
N TRP A 217 5.42 2.53 -1.00
CA TRP A 217 6.58 3.31 -0.56
C TRP A 217 6.46 4.76 -1.03
N ARG A 218 7.15 5.69 -0.35
CA ARG A 218 7.37 7.05 -0.84
C ARG A 218 8.76 7.57 -0.48
N ALA A 219 9.22 8.56 -1.24
CA ALA A 219 10.36 9.41 -0.95
C ALA A 219 9.95 10.89 -1.00
N PRO A 220 10.08 11.64 0.10
CA PRO A 220 9.75 13.07 0.12
C PRO A 220 10.52 13.91 -0.92
N VAL A 221 11.78 13.52 -1.19
CA VAL A 221 12.71 14.23 -2.08
C VAL A 221 13.61 13.24 -2.83
N ALA A 222 14.36 13.71 -3.82
CA ALA A 222 15.40 12.94 -4.48
C ALA A 222 16.59 12.66 -3.53
N VAL A 223 17.25 11.52 -3.74
CA VAL A 223 18.46 11.11 -3.03
C VAL A 223 19.60 10.86 -4.02
N ARG A 224 20.85 10.86 -3.54
CA ARG A 224 22.04 10.68 -4.39
C ARG A 224 22.03 9.34 -5.14
N ASP A 225 21.64 8.27 -4.47
CA ASP A 225 21.59 6.91 -5.05
C ASP A 225 20.14 6.43 -5.20
N ALA A 226 19.39 7.11 -6.07
CA ALA A 226 18.00 6.76 -6.34
C ALA A 226 17.87 5.36 -6.96
N THR A 227 18.84 4.94 -7.78
CA THR A 227 18.84 3.64 -8.46
C THR A 227 18.96 2.49 -7.48
N ALA A 228 19.99 2.47 -6.61
CA ALA A 228 20.11 1.43 -5.61
C ALA A 228 18.92 1.43 -4.65
N ARG A 229 18.49 2.62 -4.20
CA ARG A 229 17.36 2.74 -3.29
C ARG A 229 16.07 2.19 -3.88
N PHE A 230 15.76 2.49 -5.13
CA PHE A 230 14.53 2.02 -5.77
C PHE A 230 14.57 0.52 -6.05
N ALA A 231 15.73 -0.03 -6.40
CA ALA A 231 15.91 -1.48 -6.53
C ALA A 231 15.62 -2.20 -5.21
N ASP A 232 16.16 -1.71 -4.09
CA ASP A 232 15.86 -2.29 -2.76
C ASP A 232 14.38 -2.18 -2.38
N VAL A 233 13.72 -1.08 -2.75
CA VAL A 233 12.26 -0.90 -2.54
C VAL A 233 11.49 -1.96 -3.33
N LEU A 234 11.80 -2.17 -4.62
CA LEU A 234 11.13 -3.18 -5.43
C LEU A 234 11.38 -4.59 -4.88
N ASP A 235 12.61 -4.92 -4.52
CA ASP A 235 12.95 -6.24 -3.97
C ASP A 235 12.17 -6.54 -2.68
N MET A 236 12.01 -5.54 -1.81
CA MET A 236 11.20 -5.68 -0.59
C MET A 236 9.72 -5.87 -0.91
N VAL A 237 9.17 -5.09 -1.84
CA VAL A 237 7.74 -5.13 -2.20
C VAL A 237 7.38 -6.41 -2.96
N LEU A 238 8.31 -6.99 -3.73
CA LEU A 238 8.10 -8.18 -4.55
C LEU A 238 8.46 -9.50 -3.84
N GLY A 239 8.97 -9.41 -2.61
CA GLY A 239 9.36 -10.58 -1.81
C GLY A 239 10.75 -11.14 -2.12
N HIS A 240 11.58 -10.42 -2.90
CA HIS A 240 12.94 -10.84 -3.27
C HIS A 240 13.97 -10.72 -2.15
N ALA A 241 13.64 -10.04 -1.04
CA ALA A 241 14.56 -9.83 0.08
C ALA A 241 15.11 -11.12 0.70
N GLY A 242 14.39 -12.25 0.61
CA GLY A 242 14.85 -13.56 1.06
C GLY A 242 15.80 -14.29 0.10
N SER A 243 15.89 -13.84 -1.16
CA SER A 243 16.73 -14.46 -2.20
C SER A 243 18.18 -13.97 -2.21
N ARG A 244 18.47 -12.80 -1.61
CA ARG A 244 19.84 -12.35 -1.30
C ARG A 244 20.34 -13.11 -0.06
N ARG A 245 20.63 -14.40 -0.20
CA ARG A 245 21.32 -15.16 0.85
C ARG A 245 22.68 -14.51 1.14
N VAL A 246 22.86 -14.23 2.43
CA VAL A 246 24.11 -13.97 3.16
C VAL A 246 25.34 -14.48 2.43
N ASP A 247 26.05 -13.61 1.70
CA ASP A 247 27.48 -13.78 1.37
C ASP A 247 28.16 -12.47 0.91
N ASP A 248 27.43 -11.42 0.51
CA ASP A 248 28.06 -10.20 -0.07
C ASP A 248 27.96 -8.90 0.74
N TYR A 249 27.72 -8.94 2.06
CA TYR A 249 27.81 -7.72 2.89
C TYR A 249 28.80 -7.87 4.04
N VAL A 250 30.05 -7.52 3.77
CA VAL A 250 31.03 -7.19 4.81
C VAL A 250 30.98 -5.66 4.99
N PRO A 251 30.50 -5.13 6.13
CA PRO A 251 30.58 -3.71 6.39
C PRO A 251 32.05 -3.31 6.49
N ALA A 252 32.43 -2.28 5.73
CA ALA A 252 33.78 -1.73 5.75
C ALA A 252 34.17 -1.37 7.19
N ALA A 253 35.18 -2.09 7.68
CA ALA A 253 35.72 -1.92 9.02
C ALA A 253 36.12 -0.46 9.26
N THR A 254 35.74 0.01 10.44
CA THR A 254 36.20 1.26 11.05
C THR A 254 37.73 1.23 11.14
N GLN A 255 38.42 1.86 10.19
CA GLN A 255 39.81 2.23 10.37
C GLN A 255 39.89 3.49 11.23
N SER A 256 40.77 3.39 12.24
CA SER A 256 41.41 4.49 12.98
C SER A 256 40.57 5.21 14.03
N LEU A 257 40.87 4.93 15.31
CA LEU A 257 41.47 5.89 16.24
C LEU A 257 41.74 5.20 17.59
N ALA A 258 42.94 4.66 17.77
CA ALA A 258 43.57 4.47 19.08
C ALA A 258 45.05 4.11 18.91
N GLY A 259 45.83 5.10 18.46
CA GLY A 259 47.25 5.17 18.76
C GLY A 259 47.50 6.50 19.47
N ALA A 260 48.07 6.43 20.67
CA ALA A 260 48.67 7.50 21.49
C ALA A 260 47.99 7.72 22.86
N ALA A 261 48.41 6.94 23.85
CA ALA A 261 48.86 7.47 25.14
C ALA A 261 49.65 6.37 25.87
N ALA A 262 50.79 6.78 26.42
CA ALA A 262 51.78 5.98 27.14
C ALA A 262 51.27 5.38 28.44
#